data_AF-F9T2J8-F1
#
_entry.id   AF-F9T2J8-F1
#
_cell.length_a   1.000
_cell.length_b   1.000
_cell.length_c   1.000
_cell.angle_alpha   90.00
_cell.angle_beta   90.00
_cell.angle_gamma   90.00
#
_symmetry.space_group_name_H-M   'P 1'
#
loop_
_entity.id
_entity.type
_entity.pdbx_description
1 polymer ?
#
loop_
_entity_poly.entity_id
_entity_poly.type
_entity_poly.pdbx_seq_one_letter_code
_entity_poly.pdbx_strand_id
1 'polypeptide(L)'
;MNIGLIIALVAILLVLILGYNIMLQYKVKAETARKQESSRYLQIIDATEELIGHAHHMPYSKELLMCLNTRILDALQSMHELDPKNKQLEQRVEHVKQQIKQLEENFKGGESATFKVPSSDKQAIVMLKLVKRLRDTIRSEHNKGRFETQAYVAENARLETIQIRINIENVIKRSNDAIVRGQPGTAIQLLKKGLDALSTKNDSYSTQAREKLQTMYDELETKRQSRNAEELHQIEEDQRKDDMDALFGEKKKW
;
A
#
# COMPACT_ATOMS: atom_id res chain seq x y z
N MET A 1 73.41 -25.24 -25.54
CA MET A 1 72.11 -25.30 -24.82
C MET A 1 71.45 -23.93 -24.97
N ASN A 2 70.38 -23.84 -25.75
CA ASN A 2 69.95 -22.58 -26.39
C ASN A 2 69.16 -21.68 -25.42
N ILE A 3 69.87 -20.88 -24.63
CA ILE A 3 69.29 -19.90 -23.68
C ILE A 3 68.27 -18.97 -24.36
N GLY A 4 68.52 -18.54 -25.60
CA GLY A 4 67.57 -17.73 -26.37
C GLY A 4 66.24 -18.44 -26.67
N LEU A 5 66.27 -19.77 -26.86
CA LEU A 5 65.08 -20.58 -27.10
C LEU A 5 64.26 -20.75 -25.81
N ILE A 6 64.94 -20.84 -24.66
CA ILE A 6 64.30 -20.86 -23.34
C ILE A 6 63.62 -19.51 -23.05
N ILE A 7 64.30 -18.38 -23.30
CA ILE A 7 63.74 -17.03 -23.11
C ILE A 7 62.51 -16.81 -24.00
N ALA A 8 62.57 -17.24 -25.27
CA ALA A 8 61.44 -17.15 -26.19
C ALA A 8 60.23 -17.98 -25.72
N LEU A 9 60.46 -19.20 -25.23
CA LEU A 9 59.41 -20.07 -24.67
C LEU A 9 58.74 -19.45 -23.43
N VAL A 10 59.53 -18.85 -22.54
CA VAL A 10 59.00 -18.16 -21.35
C VAL A 10 58.17 -16.95 -21.75
N ALA A 11 58.63 -16.15 -22.72
CA ALA A 11 57.88 -14.99 -23.21
C ALA A 11 56.52 -15.40 -23.83
N ILE A 12 56.49 -16.47 -24.63
CA ILE A 12 55.24 -17.00 -25.22
C ILE A 12 54.29 -17.51 -24.12
N LEU A 13 54.82 -18.22 -23.12
CA LEU A 13 54.02 -18.72 -22.00
C LEU A 13 53.36 -17.58 -21.20
N LEU A 14 54.10 -16.49 -20.94
CA LEU A 14 53.56 -15.33 -20.23
C LEU A 14 52.42 -14.65 -21.01
N VAL A 15 52.55 -14.51 -22.33
CA VAL A 15 51.48 -13.95 -23.18
C VAL A 15 50.23 -14.84 -23.17
N LEU A 16 50.40 -16.17 -23.22
CA LEU A 16 49.28 -17.12 -23.15
C LEU A 16 48.53 -17.05 -21.81
N ILE A 17 49.27 -16.96 -20.70
CA ILE A 17 48.67 -16.83 -19.36
C ILE A 17 47.90 -15.51 -19.24
N LEU A 18 48.46 -14.40 -19.73
CA LEU A 18 47.79 -13.09 -19.73
C LEU A 18 46.51 -13.13 -20.58
N GLY A 19 46.58 -13.69 -21.79
CA GLY A 19 45.44 -13.82 -22.70
C GLY A 19 44.32 -14.69 -22.11
N TYR A 20 44.67 -15.83 -21.49
CA TYR A 20 43.71 -16.69 -20.82
C TYR A 20 43.03 -15.97 -19.64
N ASN A 21 43.77 -15.25 -18.82
CA ASN A 21 43.22 -14.49 -17.70
C ASN A 21 42.28 -13.37 -18.16
N ILE A 22 42.61 -12.65 -19.23
CA ILE A 22 41.72 -11.62 -19.81
C ILE A 22 40.43 -12.26 -20.34
N MET A 23 40.52 -13.38 -21.06
CA MET A 23 39.34 -14.10 -21.55
C MET A 23 38.47 -14.60 -20.39
N LEU A 24 39.09 -15.14 -19.34
CA LEU A 24 38.38 -15.59 -18.14
C LEU A 24 37.70 -14.42 -17.43
N GLN A 25 38.39 -13.29 -17.24
CA GLN A 25 37.83 -12.09 -16.64
C GLN A 25 36.64 -11.54 -17.44
N TYR A 26 36.73 -11.56 -18.77
CA TYR A 26 35.62 -11.16 -19.65
C TYR A 26 34.42 -12.10 -19.49
N LYS A 27 34.64 -13.43 -19.51
CA LYS A 27 33.57 -14.42 -19.29
C LYS A 27 32.91 -14.25 -17.93
N VAL A 28 33.70 -14.10 -16.86
CA VAL A 28 33.20 -13.88 -15.50
C VAL A 28 32.39 -12.59 -15.42
N LYS A 29 32.89 -11.47 -15.98
CA LYS A 29 32.16 -10.20 -16.02
C LYS A 29 30.82 -10.32 -16.76
N ALA A 30 30.80 -11.01 -17.90
CA ALA A 30 29.57 -11.24 -18.66
C ALA A 30 28.57 -12.12 -17.87
N GLU A 31 29.05 -13.16 -17.19
CA GLU A 31 28.22 -14.01 -16.34
C GLU A 31 27.65 -13.25 -15.13
N THR A 32 28.46 -12.42 -14.47
CA THR A 32 28.00 -11.61 -13.35
C THR A 32 26.97 -10.57 -13.78
N ALA A 33 27.15 -9.94 -14.94
CA ALA A 33 26.17 -8.99 -15.49
C ALA A 33 24.83 -9.69 -15.75
N ARG A 34 24.85 -10.88 -16.38
CA ARG A 34 23.64 -11.69 -16.59
C ARG A 34 22.96 -12.10 -15.28
N LYS A 35 23.73 -12.54 -14.28
CA LYS A 35 23.19 -12.88 -12.95
C LYS A 35 22.56 -11.66 -12.27
N GLN A 36 23.16 -10.49 -12.41
CA GLN A 36 22.63 -9.26 -11.84
C GLN A 36 21.31 -8.85 -12.50
N GLU A 37 21.20 -8.93 -13.83
CA GLU A 37 19.94 -8.66 -14.54
C GLU A 37 18.86 -9.68 -14.20
N SER A 38 19.20 -10.96 -14.17
CA SER A 38 18.29 -12.04 -13.73
C SER A 38 17.77 -11.81 -12.30
N SER A 39 18.64 -11.38 -11.39
CA SER A 39 18.26 -11.03 -10.02
C SER A 39 17.27 -9.86 -9.96
N ARG A 40 17.40 -8.86 -10.85
CA ARG A 40 16.43 -7.75 -10.93
C ARG A 40 15.05 -8.25 -11.36
N TYR A 41 14.98 -9.14 -12.35
CA TYR A 41 13.70 -9.72 -12.77
C TYR A 41 13.09 -10.61 -11.69
N LEU A 42 13.90 -11.37 -10.94
CA LEU A 42 13.44 -12.13 -9.79
C LEU A 42 12.78 -11.24 -8.74
N GLN A 43 13.42 -10.11 -8.38
CA GLN A 43 12.85 -9.15 -7.44
C GLN A 43 11.52 -8.56 -7.93
N ILE A 44 11.40 -8.32 -9.25
CA ILE A 44 10.15 -7.85 -9.85
C ILE A 44 9.06 -8.92 -9.70
N ILE A 45 9.37 -10.19 -9.96
CA ILE A 45 8.44 -11.31 -9.83
C ILE A 45 8.00 -11.46 -8.38
N ASP A 46 8.94 -11.59 -7.45
CA ASP A 46 8.66 -11.79 -6.02
C ASP A 46 7.80 -10.64 -5.46
N ALA A 47 8.13 -9.39 -5.82
CA ALA A 47 7.33 -8.24 -5.43
C ALA A 47 5.93 -8.24 -6.03
N THR A 48 5.73 -8.81 -7.23
CA THR A 48 4.41 -8.93 -7.86
C THR A 48 3.59 -10.06 -7.24
N GLU A 49 4.22 -11.20 -7.00
CA GLU A 49 3.59 -12.36 -6.36
C GLU A 49 3.16 -12.01 -4.93
N GLU A 50 3.98 -11.24 -4.20
CA GLU A 50 3.60 -10.67 -2.90
C GLU A 50 2.33 -9.81 -3.01
N LEU A 51 2.22 -8.95 -4.03
CA LEU A 51 1.01 -8.14 -4.24
C LEU A 51 -0.21 -9.03 -4.51
N ILE A 52 -0.09 -10.01 -5.40
CA ILE A 52 -1.18 -10.96 -5.70
C ILE A 52 -1.60 -11.74 -4.43
N GLY A 53 -0.65 -12.14 -3.59
CA GLY A 53 -0.93 -12.87 -2.34
C GLY A 53 -1.82 -12.09 -1.36
N HIS A 54 -1.87 -10.76 -1.47
CA HIS A 54 -2.75 -9.93 -0.64
C HIS A 54 -4.18 -9.80 -1.17
N ALA A 55 -4.54 -10.45 -2.29
CA ALA A 55 -5.87 -10.39 -2.88
C ALA A 55 -7.01 -10.85 -1.94
N HIS A 56 -6.72 -11.61 -0.88
CA HIS A 56 -7.73 -12.01 0.12
C HIS A 56 -8.22 -10.86 1.02
N HIS A 57 -7.47 -9.76 1.08
CA HIS A 57 -7.78 -8.62 1.95
C HIS A 57 -8.51 -7.50 1.21
N MET A 58 -8.53 -7.52 -0.12
CA MET A 58 -9.01 -6.43 -0.94
C MET A 58 -9.56 -6.93 -2.28
N PRO A 59 -10.64 -6.32 -2.79
CA PRO A 59 -11.16 -6.64 -4.11
C PRO A 59 -10.14 -6.34 -5.21
N TYR A 60 -9.80 -7.34 -6.02
CA TYR A 60 -8.99 -7.14 -7.23
C TYR A 60 -9.92 -7.25 -8.44
N SER A 61 -9.75 -6.34 -9.39
CA SER A 61 -10.43 -6.38 -10.68
C SER A 61 -9.73 -7.36 -11.62
N LYS A 62 -10.41 -7.71 -12.72
CA LYS A 62 -9.83 -8.51 -13.80
C LYS A 62 -8.60 -7.82 -14.37
N GLU A 63 -8.73 -6.53 -14.64
CA GLU A 63 -7.73 -5.68 -15.27
C GLU A 63 -6.47 -5.59 -14.40
N LEU A 64 -6.64 -5.47 -13.08
CA LEU A 64 -5.52 -5.48 -12.13
C LEU A 64 -4.81 -6.83 -12.12
N LEU A 65 -5.55 -7.93 -12.02
CA LEU A 65 -4.95 -9.27 -12.01
C LEU A 65 -4.25 -9.58 -13.34
N MET A 66 -4.84 -9.20 -14.46
CA MET A 66 -4.21 -9.33 -15.78
C MET A 66 -2.93 -8.50 -15.85
N CYS A 67 -2.94 -7.26 -15.38
CA CYS A 67 -1.75 -6.41 -15.34
C CYS A 67 -0.63 -7.03 -14.51
N LEU A 68 -0.93 -7.54 -13.31
CA LEU A 68 0.06 -8.15 -12.42
C LEU A 68 0.62 -9.45 -13.01
N ASN A 69 -0.23 -10.32 -13.56
CA ASN A 69 0.23 -11.57 -14.19
C ASN A 69 1.02 -11.31 -15.47
N THR A 70 0.65 -10.32 -16.27
CA THR A 70 1.40 -9.91 -17.47
C THR A 70 2.77 -9.37 -17.09
N ARG A 71 2.87 -8.59 -16.00
CA ARG A 71 4.14 -8.12 -15.46
C ARG A 71 5.08 -9.27 -15.06
N ILE A 72 4.54 -10.32 -14.45
CA ILE A 72 5.29 -11.54 -14.12
C ILE A 72 5.73 -12.26 -15.41
N LEU A 73 4.82 -12.41 -16.36
CA LEU A 73 5.11 -13.06 -17.65
C LEU A 73 6.26 -12.36 -18.39
N ASP A 74 6.24 -11.03 -18.47
CA ASP A 74 7.29 -10.26 -19.14
C ASP A 74 8.65 -10.42 -18.46
N ALA A 75 8.67 -10.41 -17.12
CA ALA A 75 9.90 -10.61 -16.36
C ALA A 75 10.46 -12.02 -16.59
N LEU A 76 9.60 -13.04 -16.63
CA LEU A 76 9.98 -14.43 -16.92
C LEU A 76 10.49 -14.60 -18.36
N GLN A 77 9.84 -13.96 -19.34
CA GLN A 77 10.28 -13.97 -20.73
C GLN A 77 11.67 -13.31 -20.87
N SER A 78 11.85 -12.15 -20.23
CA SER A 78 13.14 -11.46 -20.21
C SER A 78 14.24 -12.31 -19.55
N MET A 79 13.92 -13.06 -18.49
CA MET A 79 14.86 -14.00 -17.88
C MET A 79 15.18 -15.18 -18.81
N HIS A 80 14.20 -15.69 -19.54
CA HIS A 80 14.40 -16.78 -20.49
C HIS A 80 15.27 -16.34 -21.68
N GLU A 81 15.15 -15.11 -22.15
CA GLU A 81 16.04 -14.55 -23.18
C GLU A 81 17.51 -14.46 -22.71
N LEU A 82 17.73 -14.18 -21.42
CA LEU A 82 19.07 -14.14 -20.82
C LEU A 82 19.70 -15.53 -20.64
N ASP A 83 18.88 -16.56 -20.38
CA ASP A 83 19.29 -17.95 -20.26
C ASP A 83 18.32 -18.93 -20.95
N PRO A 84 18.40 -19.07 -22.29
CA PRO A 84 17.48 -19.91 -23.07
C PRO A 84 17.63 -21.42 -22.78
N LYS A 85 18.70 -21.83 -22.10
CA LYS A 85 18.96 -23.25 -21.80
C LYS A 85 18.19 -23.73 -20.58
N ASN A 86 17.59 -22.83 -19.82
CA ASN A 86 16.88 -23.15 -18.60
C ASN A 86 15.44 -23.59 -18.88
N LYS A 87 15.25 -24.91 -18.98
CA LYS A 87 13.93 -25.54 -19.18
C LYS A 87 12.91 -25.24 -18.07
N GLN A 88 13.37 -24.90 -16.86
CA GLN A 88 12.46 -24.57 -15.75
C GLN A 88 11.81 -23.19 -15.97
N LEU A 89 12.52 -22.23 -16.56
CA LEU A 89 11.97 -20.93 -16.92
C LEU A 89 10.91 -21.06 -18.01
N GLU A 90 11.18 -21.90 -19.01
CA GLU A 90 10.24 -22.18 -20.10
C GLU A 90 8.91 -22.75 -19.58
N GLN A 91 8.98 -23.73 -18.66
CA GLN A 91 7.79 -24.29 -18.01
C GLN A 91 7.02 -23.23 -17.19
N ARG A 92 7.73 -22.35 -16.47
CA ARG A 92 7.10 -21.29 -15.67
C ARG A 92 6.42 -20.25 -16.55
N VAL A 93 7.02 -19.88 -17.69
CA VAL A 93 6.42 -18.98 -18.69
C VAL A 93 5.10 -19.57 -19.20
N GLU A 94 5.10 -20.85 -19.58
CA GLU A 94 3.90 -21.51 -20.10
C GLU A 94 2.79 -21.59 -19.04
N HIS A 95 3.14 -21.91 -17.80
CA HIS A 95 2.19 -21.92 -16.69
C HIS A 95 1.53 -20.55 -16.46
N VAL A 96 2.31 -19.47 -16.46
CA VAL A 96 1.77 -18.10 -16.28
C VAL A 96 0.90 -17.69 -17.49
N LYS A 97 1.27 -18.07 -18.72
CA LYS A 97 0.43 -17.85 -19.90
C LYS A 97 -0.93 -18.55 -19.77
N GLN A 98 -0.93 -19.80 -19.30
CA GLN A 98 -2.16 -20.54 -19.05
C GLN A 98 -3.01 -19.89 -17.96
N GLN A 99 -2.40 -19.39 -16.88
CA GLN A 99 -3.11 -18.64 -15.86
C GLN A 99 -3.76 -17.36 -16.40
N ILE A 100 -3.05 -16.59 -17.23
CA ILE A 100 -3.61 -15.39 -17.87
C ILE A 100 -4.79 -15.75 -18.75
N LYS A 101 -4.68 -16.81 -19.55
CA LYS A 101 -5.77 -17.28 -20.41
C LYS A 101 -6.99 -17.74 -19.59
N GLN A 102 -6.75 -18.47 -18.49
CA GLN A 102 -7.82 -18.87 -17.58
C GLN A 102 -8.48 -17.67 -16.90
N LEU A 103 -7.73 -16.64 -16.52
CA LEU A 103 -8.26 -15.38 -16.01
C LEU A 103 -9.07 -14.62 -17.08
N GLU A 104 -8.67 -14.69 -18.35
CA GLU A 104 -9.40 -14.05 -19.42
C GLU A 104 -10.77 -14.71 -19.65
N GLU A 105 -10.80 -16.06 -19.67
CA GLU A 105 -11.97 -16.88 -20.00
C GLU A 105 -12.92 -17.10 -18.81
N ASN A 106 -12.40 -17.32 -17.60
CA ASN A 106 -13.18 -17.76 -16.44
C ASN A 106 -13.52 -16.66 -15.44
N PHE A 107 -13.00 -15.43 -15.63
CA PHE A 107 -13.33 -14.33 -14.73
C PHE A 107 -14.76 -13.86 -15.01
N LYS A 108 -15.71 -14.50 -14.32
CA LYS A 108 -17.12 -14.11 -14.30
C LYS A 108 -17.21 -12.74 -13.63
N GLY A 109 -17.33 -11.70 -14.47
CA GLY A 109 -17.24 -10.29 -14.08
C GLY A 109 -17.75 -10.00 -12.67
N GLY A 110 -16.83 -9.57 -11.81
CA GLY A 110 -17.03 -9.32 -10.38
C GLY A 110 -15.69 -9.14 -9.67
N GLU A 111 -15.65 -8.44 -8.54
CA GLU A 111 -14.41 -8.31 -7.76
C GLU A 111 -14.02 -9.66 -7.14
N SER A 112 -12.72 -9.98 -7.11
CA SER A 112 -12.20 -11.27 -6.60
C SER A 112 -12.55 -11.54 -5.12
N ALA A 113 -12.87 -10.50 -4.35
CA ALA A 113 -13.24 -10.59 -2.94
C ALA A 113 -14.06 -9.36 -2.51
N THR A 114 -14.99 -9.53 -1.56
CA THR A 114 -15.64 -8.38 -0.91
C THR A 114 -14.63 -7.58 -0.09
N PHE A 115 -14.67 -6.25 -0.20
CA PHE A 115 -13.87 -5.35 0.63
C PHE A 115 -14.05 -5.65 2.13
N LYS A 116 -12.97 -6.01 2.82
CA LYS A 116 -12.95 -6.20 4.27
C LYS A 116 -12.51 -4.91 4.95
N VAL A 117 -13.35 -4.44 5.87
CA VAL A 117 -13.02 -3.27 6.70
C VAL A 117 -11.86 -3.65 7.63
N PRO A 118 -10.81 -2.81 7.77
CA PRO A 118 -9.72 -3.08 8.71
C PRO A 118 -10.23 -3.14 10.15
N SER A 119 -9.84 -4.17 10.90
CA SER A 119 -10.22 -4.35 12.30
C SER A 119 -9.33 -3.57 13.27
N SER A 120 -8.17 -3.09 12.82
CA SER A 120 -7.17 -2.39 13.65
C SER A 120 -6.44 -1.31 12.85
N ASP A 121 -5.98 -0.24 13.52
CA ASP A 121 -5.14 0.81 12.94
C ASP A 121 -3.90 0.23 12.25
N LYS A 122 -3.29 -0.80 12.84
CA LYS A 122 -2.15 -1.51 12.23
C LYS A 122 -2.54 -2.15 10.89
N GLN A 123 -3.70 -2.79 10.84
CA GLN A 123 -4.22 -3.40 9.62
C GLN A 123 -4.57 -2.33 8.57
N ALA A 124 -5.18 -1.22 8.98
CA ALA A 124 -5.48 -0.09 8.09
C ALA A 124 -4.21 0.48 7.44
N ILE A 125 -3.12 0.63 8.22
CA ILE A 125 -1.83 1.09 7.69
C ILE A 125 -1.26 0.11 6.66
N VAL A 126 -1.29 -1.20 6.94
CA VAL A 126 -0.81 -2.23 6.01
C VAL A 126 -1.61 -2.21 4.71
N MET A 127 -2.94 -2.17 4.79
CA MET A 127 -3.80 -2.10 3.62
C MET A 127 -3.58 -0.80 2.82
N LEU A 128 -3.37 0.33 3.49
CA LEU A 128 -3.10 1.60 2.82
C LEU A 128 -1.73 1.61 2.10
N LYS A 129 -0.71 0.96 2.68
CA LYS A 129 0.58 0.75 2.02
C LYS A 129 0.44 -0.17 0.80
N LEU A 130 -0.37 -1.22 0.90
CA LEU A 130 -0.66 -2.13 -0.22
C LEU A 130 -1.30 -1.38 -1.39
N VAL A 131 -2.36 -0.58 -1.14
CA VAL A 131 -3.02 0.22 -2.19
C VAL A 131 -2.03 1.17 -2.86
N LYS A 132 -1.18 1.84 -2.09
CA LYS A 132 -0.14 2.71 -2.64
C LYS A 132 0.83 1.94 -3.55
N ARG A 133 1.34 0.79 -3.10
CA ARG A 133 2.20 -0.08 -3.92
C ARG A 133 1.50 -0.54 -5.21
N LEU A 134 0.21 -0.90 -5.14
CA LEU A 134 -0.57 -1.27 -6.34
C LEU A 134 -0.67 -0.10 -7.32
N ARG A 135 -1.05 1.10 -6.84
CA ARG A 135 -1.16 2.30 -7.68
C ARG A 135 0.16 2.65 -8.35
N ASP A 136 1.28 2.57 -7.62
CA ASP A 136 2.61 2.84 -8.19
C ASP A 136 3.03 1.77 -9.20
N THR A 137 2.71 0.49 -8.94
CA THR A 137 2.97 -0.61 -9.89
C THR A 137 2.21 -0.42 -11.19
N ILE A 138 0.91 -0.15 -11.10
CA ILE A 138 0.08 0.05 -12.29
C ILE A 138 0.54 1.31 -13.05
N ARG A 139 0.88 2.40 -12.36
CA ARG A 139 1.47 3.58 -13.01
C ARG A 139 2.76 3.24 -13.75
N SER A 140 3.65 2.45 -13.14
CA SER A 140 4.87 1.97 -13.78
C SER A 140 4.56 1.14 -15.03
N GLU A 141 3.60 0.22 -14.98
CA GLU A 141 3.25 -0.62 -16.13
C GLU A 141 2.55 0.19 -17.24
N HIS A 142 1.73 1.19 -16.89
CA HIS A 142 1.17 2.13 -17.85
C HIS A 142 2.25 2.99 -18.53
N ASN A 143 3.22 3.50 -17.77
CA ASN A 143 4.35 4.28 -18.31
C ASN A 143 5.22 3.47 -19.28
N LYS A 144 5.22 2.14 -19.17
CA LYS A 144 5.89 1.22 -20.11
C LYS A 144 5.03 0.87 -21.33
N GLY A 145 3.80 1.39 -21.43
CA GLY A 145 2.84 1.08 -22.50
C GLY A 145 2.18 -0.30 -22.39
N ARG A 146 2.30 -0.98 -21.26
CA ARG A 146 1.83 -2.36 -21.05
C ARG A 146 0.46 -2.43 -20.38
N PHE A 147 -0.11 -1.28 -20.05
CA PHE A 147 -1.44 -1.17 -19.49
C PHE A 147 -2.22 -0.10 -20.24
N GLU A 148 -3.35 -0.51 -20.80
CA GLU A 148 -4.20 0.31 -21.64
C GLU A 148 -4.74 1.52 -20.84
N THR A 149 -4.85 2.68 -21.49
CA THR A 149 -5.11 3.96 -20.82
C THR A 149 -6.47 4.01 -20.14
N GLN A 150 -7.52 3.50 -20.79
CA GLN A 150 -8.86 3.47 -20.23
C GLN A 150 -8.95 2.54 -19.02
N ALA A 151 -8.36 1.35 -19.12
CA ALA A 151 -8.20 0.39 -18.02
C ALA A 151 -7.38 1.00 -16.87
N TYR A 152 -6.33 1.76 -17.18
CA TYR A 152 -5.53 2.50 -16.20
C TYR A 152 -6.34 3.51 -15.41
N VAL A 153 -7.08 4.37 -16.12
CA VAL A 153 -7.89 5.42 -15.48
C VAL A 153 -8.97 4.79 -14.59
N ALA A 154 -9.67 3.77 -15.09
CA ALA A 154 -10.70 3.06 -14.33
C ALA A 154 -10.13 2.39 -13.08
N GLU A 155 -9.02 1.65 -13.21
CA GLU A 155 -8.42 0.92 -12.10
C GLU A 155 -7.77 1.85 -11.07
N ASN A 156 -7.12 2.93 -11.51
CA ASN A 156 -6.56 3.92 -10.59
C ASN A 156 -7.67 4.65 -9.81
N ALA A 157 -8.80 4.97 -10.45
CA ALA A 157 -9.96 5.53 -9.75
C ALA A 157 -10.54 4.53 -8.74
N ARG A 158 -10.64 3.24 -9.09
CA ARG A 158 -11.10 2.18 -8.18
C ARG A 158 -10.21 2.05 -6.95
N LEU A 159 -8.90 1.99 -7.14
CA LEU A 159 -7.93 1.93 -6.04
C LEU A 159 -7.95 3.20 -5.16
N GLU A 160 -8.20 4.36 -5.75
CA GLU A 160 -8.38 5.60 -5.00
C GLU A 160 -9.64 5.56 -4.11
N THR A 161 -10.76 5.06 -4.63
CA THR A 161 -11.99 4.85 -3.85
C THR A 161 -11.74 3.89 -2.68
N ILE A 162 -11.01 2.80 -2.91
CA ILE A 162 -10.62 1.85 -1.86
C ILE A 162 -9.76 2.54 -0.79
N GLN A 163 -8.81 3.38 -1.20
CA GLN A 163 -7.96 4.13 -0.28
C GLN A 163 -8.79 5.06 0.63
N ILE A 164 -9.76 5.77 0.05
CA ILE A 164 -10.67 6.66 0.79
C ILE A 164 -11.49 5.83 1.77
N ARG A 165 -12.10 4.73 1.32
CA ARG A 165 -12.89 3.83 2.16
C ARG A 165 -12.10 3.32 3.37
N ILE A 166 -10.86 2.88 3.18
CA ILE A 166 -9.97 2.46 4.28
C ILE A 166 -9.75 3.61 5.26
N ASN A 167 -9.48 4.81 4.75
CA ASN A 167 -9.19 5.98 5.58
C ASN A 167 -10.42 6.38 6.41
N ILE A 168 -11.60 6.43 5.80
CA ILE A 168 -12.84 6.81 6.49
C ILE A 168 -13.23 5.79 7.56
N GLU A 169 -13.21 4.50 7.25
CA GLU A 169 -13.51 3.48 8.26
C GLU A 169 -12.54 3.52 9.43
N ASN A 170 -11.26 3.79 9.17
CA ASN A 170 -10.26 3.99 10.21
C ASN A 170 -10.54 5.25 11.05
N VAL A 171 -10.97 6.36 10.43
CA VAL A 171 -11.39 7.58 11.15
C VAL A 171 -12.59 7.31 12.04
N ILE A 172 -13.63 6.62 11.54
CA ILE A 172 -14.82 6.26 12.31
C ILE A 172 -14.42 5.44 13.53
N LYS A 173 -13.61 4.39 13.30
CA LYS A 173 -13.15 3.51 14.38
C LYS A 173 -12.35 4.27 15.44
N ARG A 174 -11.37 5.07 15.02
CA ARG A 174 -10.54 5.87 15.94
C ARG A 174 -11.34 6.92 16.69
N SER A 175 -12.37 7.49 16.06
CA SER A 175 -13.28 8.44 16.70
C SER A 175 -14.08 7.73 17.79
N ASN A 176 -14.65 6.56 17.49
CA ASN A 176 -15.35 5.74 18.49
C ASN A 176 -14.45 5.33 19.66
N ASP A 177 -13.22 4.88 19.37
CA ASP A 177 -12.24 4.54 20.42
C ASP A 177 -11.90 5.75 21.30
N ALA A 178 -11.81 6.96 20.74
CA ALA A 178 -11.58 8.18 21.50
C ALA A 178 -12.78 8.59 22.37
N ILE A 179 -14.00 8.38 21.89
CA ILE A 179 -15.24 8.61 22.67
C ILE A 179 -15.26 7.67 23.87
N VAL A 180 -14.99 6.38 23.66
CA VAL A 180 -14.94 5.36 24.74
C VAL A 180 -13.88 5.70 25.78
N ARG A 181 -12.75 6.29 25.36
CA ARG A 181 -11.68 6.76 26.26
C ARG A 181 -11.97 8.09 26.96
N GLY A 182 -13.15 8.68 26.77
CA GLY A 182 -13.53 9.96 27.37
C GLY A 182 -12.82 11.17 26.76
N GLN A 183 -12.33 11.06 25.52
CA GLN A 183 -11.64 12.14 24.80
C GLN A 183 -12.46 12.65 23.61
N PRO A 184 -13.61 13.33 23.84
CA PRO A 184 -14.50 13.79 22.78
C PRO A 184 -13.86 14.84 21.87
N GLY A 185 -12.97 15.70 22.40
CA GLY A 185 -12.24 16.68 21.60
C GLY A 185 -11.38 16.04 20.51
N THR A 186 -10.71 14.92 20.83
CA THR A 186 -9.92 14.14 19.85
C THR A 186 -10.82 13.52 18.78
N ALA A 187 -11.98 12.98 19.17
CA ALA A 187 -12.96 12.42 18.23
C ALA A 187 -13.47 13.48 17.25
N ILE A 188 -13.82 14.68 17.73
CA ILE A 188 -14.28 15.81 16.89
C ILE A 188 -13.20 16.20 15.86
N GLN A 189 -11.94 16.30 16.30
CA GLN A 189 -10.83 16.60 15.38
C GLN A 189 -10.62 15.51 14.32
N LEU A 190 -10.79 14.23 14.67
CA LEU A 190 -10.69 13.12 13.74
C LEU A 190 -11.82 13.13 12.71
N LEU A 191 -13.07 13.34 13.15
CA LEU A 191 -14.23 13.44 12.27
C LEU A 191 -14.10 14.62 11.31
N LYS A 192 -13.65 15.79 11.78
CA LYS A 192 -13.38 16.95 10.93
C LYS A 192 -12.37 16.64 9.83
N LYS A 193 -11.26 15.97 10.17
CA LYS A 193 -10.27 15.51 9.18
C LYS A 193 -10.87 14.53 8.16
N GLY A 194 -11.80 13.67 8.59
CA GLY A 194 -12.54 12.78 7.71
C GLY A 194 -13.45 13.53 6.73
N LEU A 195 -14.19 14.51 7.21
CA LEU A 195 -15.05 15.38 6.40
C LEU A 195 -14.23 16.20 5.38
N ASP A 196 -13.11 16.77 5.80
CA ASP A 196 -12.19 17.50 4.92
C ASP A 196 -11.66 16.60 3.80
N ALA A 197 -11.30 15.35 4.12
CA ALA A 197 -10.83 14.36 3.15
C ALA A 197 -11.90 13.95 2.12
N LEU A 198 -13.18 14.03 2.50
CA LEU A 198 -14.29 13.76 1.60
C LEU A 198 -14.72 14.98 0.80
N SER A 199 -14.44 16.21 1.24
CA SER A 199 -14.97 17.47 0.65
C SER A 199 -14.87 17.56 -0.88
N THR A 200 -13.79 17.07 -1.48
CA THR A 200 -13.54 17.11 -2.93
C THR A 200 -14.09 15.93 -3.74
N LYS A 201 -14.77 14.96 -3.11
CA LYS A 201 -15.20 13.70 -3.73
C LYS A 201 -16.73 13.58 -3.76
N ASN A 202 -17.30 13.22 -4.91
CA ASN A 202 -18.75 13.19 -5.15
C ASN A 202 -19.29 11.80 -5.52
N ASP A 203 -18.59 10.73 -5.17
CA ASP A 203 -19.08 9.38 -5.37
C ASP A 203 -20.19 9.00 -4.37
N SER A 204 -20.98 7.98 -4.71
CA SER A 204 -22.09 7.49 -3.88
C SER A 204 -21.62 7.10 -2.47
N TYR A 205 -20.44 6.50 -2.34
CA TYR A 205 -19.88 6.13 -1.05
C TYR A 205 -19.44 7.36 -0.26
N SER A 206 -18.68 8.28 -0.86
CA SER A 206 -18.26 9.52 -0.18
C SER A 206 -19.43 10.36 0.31
N THR A 207 -20.55 10.38 -0.41
CA THR A 207 -21.73 11.14 0.00
C THR A 207 -22.37 10.53 1.25
N GLN A 208 -22.61 9.22 1.26
CA GLN A 208 -23.14 8.50 2.43
C GLN A 208 -22.18 8.57 3.63
N ALA A 209 -20.88 8.41 3.37
CA ALA A 209 -19.84 8.52 4.39
C ALA A 209 -19.79 9.93 4.99
N ARG A 210 -19.93 10.97 4.17
CA ARG A 210 -19.96 12.36 4.62
C ARG A 210 -21.17 12.62 5.50
N GLU A 211 -22.36 12.17 5.09
CA GLU A 211 -23.58 12.28 5.90
C GLU A 211 -23.41 11.59 7.26
N LYS A 212 -22.93 10.35 7.27
CA LYS A 212 -22.66 9.60 8.51
C LYS A 212 -21.65 10.32 9.43
N LEU A 213 -20.55 10.80 8.88
CA LEU A 213 -19.54 11.55 9.65
C LEU A 213 -20.09 12.87 10.17
N GLN A 214 -20.94 13.55 9.39
CA GLN A 214 -21.58 14.81 9.78
C GLN A 214 -22.53 14.57 10.96
N THR A 215 -23.39 13.55 10.89
CA THR A 215 -24.26 13.17 12.01
C THR A 215 -23.46 12.88 13.28
N MET A 216 -22.39 12.08 13.19
CA MET A 216 -21.53 11.80 14.34
C MET A 216 -20.84 13.06 14.90
N TYR A 217 -20.45 13.99 14.02
CA TYR A 217 -19.81 15.25 14.41
C TYR A 217 -20.81 16.15 15.16
N ASP A 218 -22.01 16.33 14.61
CA ASP A 218 -23.03 17.21 15.19
C ASP A 218 -23.53 16.67 16.55
N GLU A 219 -23.67 15.35 16.68
CA GLU A 219 -24.00 14.70 17.96
C GLU A 219 -22.93 14.95 19.04
N LEU A 220 -21.65 14.87 18.67
CA LEU A 220 -20.54 15.11 19.60
C LEU A 220 -20.38 16.58 19.97
N GLU A 221 -20.55 17.49 19.00
CA GLU A 221 -20.48 18.92 19.25
C GLU A 221 -21.62 19.35 20.18
N THR A 222 -22.84 18.83 19.96
CA THR A 222 -24.00 19.06 20.83
C THR A 222 -23.74 18.56 22.25
N LYS A 223 -23.23 17.32 22.41
CA LYS A 223 -22.85 16.78 23.72
C LYS A 223 -21.75 17.58 24.42
N ARG A 224 -20.81 18.15 23.65
CA ARG A 224 -19.77 19.03 24.22
C ARG A 224 -20.37 20.34 24.71
N GLN A 225 -21.27 20.94 23.93
CA GLN A 225 -21.93 22.19 24.31
C GLN A 225 -22.83 22.01 25.53
N SER A 226 -23.62 20.93 25.59
CA SER A 226 -24.48 20.65 26.74
C SER A 226 -23.68 20.42 28.01
N ARG A 227 -22.60 19.63 27.93
CA ARG A 227 -21.74 19.36 29.09
C ARG A 227 -21.02 20.61 29.59
N ASN A 228 -20.54 21.46 28.67
CA ASN A 228 -19.94 22.75 29.06
C ASN A 228 -20.97 23.68 29.72
N ALA A 229 -22.23 23.67 29.27
CA ALA A 229 -23.30 24.45 29.87
C ALA A 229 -23.67 23.93 31.27
N GLU A 230 -23.71 22.61 31.47
CA GLU A 230 -23.90 21.98 32.78
C GLU A 230 -22.75 22.29 33.74
N GLU A 231 -21.49 22.20 33.28
CA GLU A 231 -20.32 22.54 34.10
C GLU A 231 -20.33 24.03 34.50
N LEU A 232 -20.72 24.94 33.59
CA LEU A 232 -20.84 26.37 33.91
C LEU A 232 -21.95 26.63 34.94
N HIS A 233 -23.11 26.00 34.78
CA HIS A 233 -24.22 26.12 35.73
C HIS A 233 -23.86 25.56 37.12
N GLN A 234 -23.10 24.46 37.18
CA GLN A 234 -22.60 23.93 38.45
C GLN A 234 -21.62 24.88 39.13
N ILE A 235 -20.70 25.49 38.38
CA ILE A 235 -19.77 26.48 38.93
C ILE A 235 -20.53 27.71 39.46
N GLU A 236 -21.55 28.19 38.73
CA GLU A 236 -22.39 29.30 39.20
C GLU A 236 -23.19 28.93 40.46
N GLU A 237 -23.73 27.72 40.54
CA GLU A 237 -24.43 27.25 41.74
C GLU A 237 -23.50 27.09 42.95
N ASP A 238 -22.29 26.55 42.74
CA ASP A 238 -21.30 26.39 43.80
C ASP A 238 -20.79 27.75 44.29
N GLN A 239 -20.55 28.71 43.39
CA GLN A 239 -20.23 30.09 43.76
C GLN A 239 -21.37 30.75 44.55
N ARG A 240 -22.63 30.56 44.14
CA ARG A 240 -23.77 31.08 44.90
C ARG A 240 -23.88 30.43 46.28
N LYS A 241 -23.57 29.14 46.44
CA LYS A 241 -23.55 28.49 47.75
C LYS A 241 -22.42 29.03 48.64
N ASP A 242 -21.21 29.16 48.11
CA ASP A 242 -20.07 29.72 48.83
C ASP A 242 -20.33 31.18 49.27
N ASP A 243 -20.93 32.01 48.40
CA ASP A 243 -21.30 33.39 48.73
C ASP A 243 -22.42 33.44 49.80
N MET A 244 -23.38 32.52 49.75
CA MET A 244 -24.42 32.40 50.78
C MET A 244 -23.82 31.94 52.12
N ASP A 245 -22.92 30.96 52.12
CA ASP A 245 -22.23 30.53 53.34
C ASP A 245 -21.33 31.63 53.91
N ALA A 246 -20.71 32.45 53.06
CA ALA A 246 -19.94 33.64 53.49
C ALA A 246 -20.84 34.74 54.08
N LEU A 247 -22.04 34.96 53.53
CA LEU A 247 -23.00 35.96 54.00
C LEU A 247 -23.75 35.55 55.27
N PHE A 248 -23.91 34.26 55.54
CA PHE A 248 -24.72 33.74 56.65
C PHE A 248 -23.94 32.89 57.69
N GLY A 249 -22.68 32.54 57.42
CA GLY A 249 -21.90 31.56 58.20
C GLY A 249 -21.26 32.05 59.50
N GLU A 250 -21.02 33.36 59.69
CA GLU A 250 -20.49 33.86 60.96
C GLU A 250 -21.58 34.48 61.85
N LYS A 251 -22.30 33.62 62.57
CA LYS A 251 -22.69 33.93 63.95
C LYS A 251 -21.83 33.10 64.91
N LYS A 252 -20.61 33.58 65.17
CA LYS A 252 -19.86 33.18 66.37
C LYS A 252 -20.73 33.53 67.59
N LYS A 253 -21.23 32.49 68.25
CA LYS A 253 -21.85 32.61 69.58
C LYS A 253 -20.75 33.10 70.54
N TRP A 254 -20.97 34.27 71.13
CA TRP A 254 -20.27 34.72 72.33
C TRP A 254 -20.76 33.93 73.55
#